data_AF-A0A2G8RNM8-F1
#
_entry.id   AF-A0A2G8RNM8-F1
#
_cell.length_a   1.000
_cell.length_b   1.000
_cell.length_c   1.000
_cell.angle_alpha   90.00
_cell.angle_beta   90.00
_cell.angle_gamma   90.00
#
_symmetry.space_group_name_H-M   'P 1'
#
loop_
_entity.id
_entity.type
_entity.pdbx_description
1 polymer ?
#
loop_
_entity_poly.entity_id
_entity_poly.type
_entity_poly.pdbx_seq_one_letter_code
_entity_poly.pdbx_strand_id
1 'polypeptide(L)'
;MASGFGYHGGVPRCFAYWQEFSKCYAQTDVPSQCTAQADDYLECLHHTKEIARAKTVKNEFIRKAEHQAHDRRKAADILADGVIVGVGLIQRGEATHSK
;
A
#
# COMPACT_ATOMS: atom_id res chain seq x y z
N MET A 1 -18.58 -14.10 -33.17
CA MET A 1 -17.58 -13.85 -32.11
C MET A 1 -17.56 -12.34 -31.83
N ALA A 2 -18.07 -11.89 -30.68
CA ALA A 2 -18.03 -10.46 -30.29
C ALA A 2 -16.70 -10.11 -29.58
N SER A 3 -15.60 -10.70 -30.05
CA SER A 3 -14.25 -10.50 -29.54
C SER A 3 -13.75 -9.10 -29.91
N GLY A 4 -14.14 -8.09 -29.13
CA GLY A 4 -13.76 -6.70 -29.36
C GLY A 4 -14.80 -5.64 -28.99
N PHE A 5 -15.98 -6.02 -28.48
CA PHE A 5 -17.02 -5.07 -28.08
C PHE A 5 -17.28 -5.10 -26.57
N GLY A 6 -17.36 -3.91 -25.96
CA GLY A 6 -17.77 -3.73 -24.57
C GLY A 6 -19.29 -3.73 -24.41
N TYR A 7 -19.76 -3.63 -23.17
CA TYR A 7 -21.19 -3.67 -22.81
C TYR A 7 -22.05 -2.64 -23.56
N HIS A 8 -21.50 -1.46 -23.86
CA HIS A 8 -22.18 -0.39 -24.59
C HIS A 8 -21.94 -0.41 -26.11
N GLY A 9 -21.39 -1.49 -26.66
CA GLY A 9 -21.06 -1.60 -28.10
C GLY A 9 -19.83 -0.79 -28.53
N GLY A 10 -19.16 -0.10 -27.60
CA GLY A 10 -17.89 0.58 -27.83
C GLY A 10 -16.68 -0.34 -27.65
N VAL A 11 -15.49 0.23 -27.85
CA VAL A 11 -14.22 -0.47 -27.63
C VAL A 11 -14.04 -0.79 -26.13
N PRO A 12 -13.71 -2.04 -25.74
CA PRO A 12 -13.55 -2.39 -24.34
C PRO A 12 -12.28 -1.76 -23.75
N ARG A 13 -12.27 -1.55 -22.43
CA ARG A 13 -11.18 -0.86 -21.70
C ARG A 13 -9.78 -1.38 -22.02
N CYS A 14 -9.62 -2.70 -22.14
CA CYS A 14 -8.31 -3.35 -22.35
C CYS A 14 -8.03 -3.69 -23.82
N PHE A 15 -8.78 -3.12 -24.77
CA PHE A 15 -8.63 -3.44 -26.19
C PHE A 15 -7.26 -3.08 -26.76
N ALA A 16 -6.67 -1.96 -26.33
CA ALA A 16 -5.35 -1.54 -26.80
C ALA A 16 -4.26 -2.59 -26.44
N TYR A 17 -4.27 -3.09 -25.21
CA TYR A 17 -3.34 -4.14 -24.78
C TYR A 17 -3.57 -5.46 -25.49
N TRP A 18 -4.84 -5.81 -25.76
CA TRP A 18 -5.14 -6.95 -26.61
C TRP A 18 -4.54 -6.73 -28.01
N GLN A 19 -4.80 -5.60 -28.66
CA GLN A 19 -4.28 -5.34 -30.01
C GLN A 19 -2.75 -5.48 -30.11
N GLU A 20 -2.00 -5.01 -29.11
CA GLU A 20 -0.54 -5.19 -29.06
C GLU A 20 -0.14 -6.66 -28.87
N PHE A 21 -0.83 -7.41 -28.00
CA PHE A 21 -0.62 -8.85 -27.89
C PHE A 21 -0.98 -9.58 -29.19
N SER A 22 -2.10 -9.24 -29.85
CA SER A 22 -2.51 -9.83 -31.14
C SER A 22 -1.44 -9.63 -32.18
N LYS A 23 -0.92 -8.40 -32.26
CA LYS A 23 0.09 -8.00 -33.23
C LYS A 23 1.38 -8.78 -33.01
N CYS A 24 1.85 -8.89 -31.77
CA CYS A 24 3.02 -9.69 -31.45
C CYS A 24 2.80 -11.16 -31.81
N TYR A 25 1.68 -11.74 -31.36
CA TYR A 25 1.37 -13.15 -31.54
C TYR A 25 1.20 -13.54 -33.01
N ALA A 26 0.67 -12.64 -33.84
CA ALA A 26 0.54 -12.86 -35.28
C ALA A 26 1.87 -12.77 -36.05
N GLN A 27 2.91 -12.19 -35.44
CA GLN A 27 4.22 -11.94 -36.07
C GLN A 27 5.30 -12.94 -35.65
N THR A 28 5.02 -13.85 -34.71
CA THR A 28 6.00 -14.83 -34.20
C THR A 28 5.45 -16.25 -34.24
N ASP A 29 6.32 -17.20 -34.57
CA ASP A 29 6.04 -18.63 -34.44
C ASP A 29 6.27 -19.14 -33.00
N VAL A 30 6.83 -18.30 -32.13
CA VAL A 30 7.20 -18.64 -30.75
C VAL A 30 6.37 -17.80 -29.76
N PRO A 31 5.25 -18.34 -29.23
CA PRO A 31 4.35 -17.62 -28.33
C PRO A 31 5.01 -16.99 -27.09
N SER A 32 6.07 -17.59 -26.57
CA SER A 32 6.79 -17.08 -25.39
C SER A 32 7.51 -15.76 -25.62
N GLN A 33 7.71 -15.33 -26.88
CA GLN A 33 8.28 -14.02 -27.16
C GLN A 33 7.30 -12.86 -26.86
N CYS A 34 6.00 -13.16 -26.79
CA CYS A 34 4.94 -12.18 -26.56
C CYS A 34 4.45 -12.14 -25.10
N THR A 35 5.21 -12.72 -24.17
CA THR A 35 4.82 -12.78 -22.75
C THR A 35 4.67 -11.40 -22.12
N ALA A 36 5.48 -10.41 -22.51
CA ALA A 36 5.35 -9.06 -21.97
C ALA A 36 3.98 -8.43 -22.33
N GLN A 37 3.56 -8.53 -23.58
CA GLN A 37 2.27 -8.02 -24.05
C GLN A 37 1.10 -8.83 -23.46
N ALA A 38 1.27 -10.14 -23.30
CA ALA A 38 0.28 -10.99 -22.63
C ALA A 38 0.11 -10.60 -21.16
N ASP A 39 1.21 -10.35 -20.46
CA ASP A 39 1.22 -9.90 -19.06
C ASP A 39 0.51 -8.56 -18.90
N ASP A 40 0.74 -7.60 -19.79
CA ASP A 40 0.07 -6.28 -19.76
C ASP A 40 -1.45 -6.41 -20.02
N TYR A 41 -1.84 -7.28 -20.95
CA TYR A 41 -3.25 -7.56 -21.20
C TYR A 41 -3.94 -8.19 -19.97
N LEU A 42 -3.30 -9.18 -19.34
CA LEU A 42 -3.81 -9.83 -18.13
C LEU A 42 -3.80 -8.89 -16.92
N GLU A 43 -2.82 -8.00 -16.83
CA GLU A 43 -2.77 -6.95 -15.82
C GLU A 43 -3.97 -6.01 -15.96
N CYS A 44 -4.26 -5.50 -17.16
CA CYS A 44 -5.42 -4.63 -17.38
C CYS A 44 -6.77 -5.32 -17.07
N LEU A 45 -6.86 -6.63 -17.28
CA LEU A 45 -8.07 -7.39 -16.98
C LEU A 45 -8.27 -7.57 -15.47
N HIS A 46 -7.21 -7.93 -14.74
CA HIS A 46 -7.32 -8.43 -13.37
C HIS A 46 -6.74 -7.50 -12.30
N HIS A 47 -5.95 -6.50 -12.68
CA HIS A 47 -5.28 -5.51 -11.81
C HIS A 47 -4.50 -6.15 -10.66
N THR A 48 -3.95 -7.35 -10.84
CA THR A 48 -3.31 -8.10 -9.74
C THR A 48 -2.10 -7.36 -9.18
N LYS A 49 -1.24 -6.87 -10.08
CA LYS A 49 -0.03 -6.10 -9.73
C LYS A 49 -0.41 -4.76 -9.09
N GLU A 50 -1.38 -4.04 -9.64
CA GLU A 50 -1.81 -2.75 -9.10
C GLU A 50 -2.47 -2.89 -7.72
N ILE A 51 -3.34 -3.89 -7.52
CA ILE A 51 -3.95 -4.16 -6.22
C ILE A 51 -2.88 -4.56 -5.19
N ALA A 52 -1.90 -5.39 -5.56
CA ALA A 52 -0.80 -5.75 -4.67
C ALA A 52 0.03 -4.53 -4.27
N ARG A 53 0.36 -3.66 -5.23
CA ARG A 53 1.09 -2.42 -4.98
C ARG A 53 0.31 -1.47 -4.07
N ALA A 54 -0.98 -1.27 -4.33
CA ALA A 54 -1.85 -0.43 -3.49
C ALA A 54 -1.93 -0.94 -2.04
N LYS A 55 -1.99 -2.26 -1.83
CA LYS A 55 -1.93 -2.87 -0.50
C LYS A 55 -0.61 -2.58 0.20
N THR A 56 0.52 -2.74 -0.48
CA THR A 56 1.85 -2.43 0.09
C THR A 56 1.95 -0.96 0.49
N VAL A 57 1.52 -0.03 -0.37
CA VAL A 57 1.53 1.41 -0.07
C VAL A 57 0.64 1.72 1.13
N LYS A 58 -0.56 1.13 1.21
CA LYS A 58 -1.46 1.29 2.35
C LYS A 58 -0.85 0.77 3.65
N ASN A 59 -0.21 -0.39 3.61
CA ASN A 59 0.42 -0.99 4.79
C ASN A 59 1.57 -0.12 5.30
N GLU A 60 2.42 0.38 4.41
CA GLU A 60 3.50 1.31 4.78
C GLU A 60 2.97 2.63 5.33
N PHE A 61 1.86 3.13 4.78
CA PHE A 61 1.19 4.32 5.32
C PHE A 61 0.69 4.09 6.75
N ILE A 62 0.02 2.97 7.00
CA ILE A 62 -0.48 2.60 8.34
C ILE A 62 0.70 2.46 9.31
N ARG A 63 1.75 1.73 8.93
CA ARG A 63 2.95 1.54 9.77
C ARG A 63 3.60 2.86 10.15
N LYS A 64 3.72 3.81 9.21
CA LYS A 64 4.24 5.16 9.48
C LYS A 64 3.30 5.96 10.39
N ALA A 65 1.99 5.87 10.18
CA ALA A 65 1.01 6.55 11.00
C ALA A 65 1.02 6.04 12.46
N GLU A 66 1.13 4.72 12.66
CA GLU A 66 1.26 4.09 13.97
C GLU A 66 2.54 4.51 14.70
N HIS A 67 3.69 4.50 13.99
CA HIS A 67 4.95 4.96 14.55
C HIS A 67 4.86 6.43 15.00
N GLN A 68 4.31 7.32 14.15
CA GLN A 68 4.11 8.72 14.49
C GLN A 68 3.12 8.92 15.64
N ALA A 69 2.07 8.09 15.73
CA ALA A 69 1.13 8.15 16.84
C ALA A 69 1.77 7.72 18.17
N HIS A 70 2.58 6.66 18.15
CA HIS A 70 3.31 6.18 19.32
C HIS A 70 4.39 7.18 19.77
N ASP A 71 5.13 7.78 18.84
CA ASP A 71 6.11 8.83 19.17
C ASP A 71 5.42 10.07 19.77
N ARG A 72 4.26 10.46 19.23
CA ARG A 72 3.46 11.56 19.79
C ARG A 72 2.93 11.24 21.19
N ARG A 73 2.50 10.00 21.44
CA ARG A 73 2.08 9.55 22.79
C ARG A 73 3.26 9.60 23.76
N LYS A 74 4.41 9.04 23.39
CA LYS A 74 5.64 9.11 24.21
C LYS A 74 6.06 10.54 24.50
N ALA A 75 6.02 11.43 23.50
CA ALA A 75 6.33 12.84 23.71
C ALA A 75 5.33 13.52 24.65
N ALA A 76 4.04 13.21 24.54
CA ALA A 76 3.01 13.70 25.45
C ALA A 76 3.20 13.17 26.89
N ASP A 77 3.54 11.89 27.05
CA ASP A 77 3.81 11.28 28.36
C ASP A 77 5.05 11.91 29.01
N ILE A 78 6.15 12.12 28.26
CA ILE A 78 7.35 12.82 28.75
C ILE A 78 7.02 14.26 29.16
N LEU A 79 6.19 14.97 28.39
CA LEU A 79 5.76 16.33 28.73
C LEU A 79 4.87 16.34 29.99
N ALA A 80 3.94 15.40 30.12
CA ALA A 80 3.10 15.28 31.31
C ALA A 80 3.93 14.97 32.57
N ASP A 81 4.86 14.02 32.49
CA ASP A 81 5.76 13.68 33.59
C ASP A 81 6.67 14.86 33.95
N GLY A 82 7.24 15.55 32.96
CA GLY A 82 8.08 16.74 33.18
C GLY A 82 7.31 17.90 33.82
N VAL A 83 6.06 18.12 33.43
CA VAL A 83 5.18 19.13 34.04
C VAL A 83 4.82 18.74 35.48
N ILE A 84 4.50 17.47 35.75
CA ILE A 84 4.15 17.01 37.10
C ILE A 84 5.34 17.14 38.06
N VAL A 85 6.56 16.86 37.61
CA VAL A 85 7.79 17.05 38.41
C VAL A 85 8.05 18.52 38.70
N GLY A 86 7.76 19.44 37.77
CA GLY A 86 7.92 20.89 37.96
C GLY A 86 6.89 21.51 38.92
N VAL A 87 5.71 20.90 39.07
CA VAL A 87 4.62 21.41 39.92
C VAL A 87 4.61 20.77 41.33
N GLY A 88 5.56 19.87 41.63
CA GLY A 88 5.75 19.32 42.98
C GLY A 88 4.63 18.39 43.46
N LEU A 89 3.85 17.80 42.54
CA LEU A 89 2.65 17.01 42.84
C LEU A 89 2.93 15.53 43.20
N ILE A 90 4.20 15.10 43.26
CA ILE A 90 4.60 13.78 43.76
C ILE A 90 5.56 13.94 44.95
N GLN A 91 5.12 13.55 46.15
CA GLN A 91 6.04 13.30 47.27
C GLN A 91 6.76 11.96 47.01
N ARG A 92 8.09 11.98 46.86
CA ARG A 92 8.90 10.76 46.93
C ARG A 92 8.81 10.20 48.35
N GLY A 93 8.02 9.14 48.50
CA GLY A 93 8.02 8.31 49.70
C GLY A 93 9.31 7.48 49.79
N GLU A 94 9.87 7.51 51.00
CA GLU A 94 10.74 6.51 51.63
C GLU A 94 12.27 6.70 51.51
N ALA A 95 12.78 7.58 52.38
CA ALA A 95 14.06 7.35 53.05
C ALA A 95 13.78 6.71 54.42
N THR A 96 14.09 5.43 54.52
CA THR A 96 14.24 4.65 55.75
C THR A 96 15.31 5.27 56.67
N HIS A 97 15.01 5.54 57.95
CA HIS A 97 15.85 5.20 59.11
C HIS A 97 15.33 5.69 60.47
N SER A 98 15.21 4.74 61.40
CA SER A 98 15.56 4.79 62.83
C SER A 98 14.89 5.76 63.82
N LYS A 99 14.18 5.09 64.74
CA LYS A 99 14.02 5.30 66.20
C LYS A 99 13.05 6.37 66.68
#